data_AF-A0A815R4H1-F1
#
_entry.id   AF-A0A815R4H1-F1
#
_cell.length_a   1.000
_cell.length_b   1.000
_cell.length_c   1.000
_cell.angle_alpha   90.00
_cell.angle_beta   90.00
_cell.angle_gamma   90.00
#
_symmetry.space_group_name_H-M   'P 1'
#
loop_
_entity.id
_entity.type
_entity.pdbx_description
1 polymer ?
#
loop_
_entity_poly.entity_id
_entity_poly.type
_entity_poly.pdbx_seq_one_letter_code
_entity_poly.pdbx_strand_id
1 'polypeptide(L)'
;MKDLSLEEILDKILPPKITKDPNNPDLLYYQRISPTPSTRLDVINLQEQLDMHLQQRQARETGICPVRRELFSQCFDELIRQVAINCAERGLLLLRLVHVEEDKRDLERQLKETKANVEATEKKLN
;
A
#
# COMPACT_ATOMS: atom_id res chain seq x y z
N MET A 1 9.77 -20.30 14.29
CA MET A 1 9.42 -19.25 13.31
C MET A 1 10.53 -18.22 13.44
N LYS A 2 11.19 -17.81 12.35
CA LYS A 2 12.28 -16.82 12.46
C LYS A 2 11.62 -15.47 12.74
N ASP A 3 11.99 -14.81 13.83
CA ASP A 3 11.53 -13.45 14.09
C ASP A 3 12.11 -12.54 13.00
N LEU A 4 11.23 -11.87 12.25
CA LEU A 4 11.68 -10.91 11.24
C LEU A 4 12.22 -9.66 11.93
N SER A 5 13.31 -9.10 11.40
CA SER A 5 13.79 -7.80 11.88
C SER A 5 12.82 -6.69 11.51
N LEU A 6 12.91 -5.55 12.22
CA LEU A 6 12.11 -4.38 11.89
C LEU A 6 12.36 -3.93 10.44
N GLU A 7 13.62 -3.92 10.00
CA GLU A 7 13.99 -3.56 8.62
C GLU A 7 13.34 -4.49 7.59
N GLU A 8 13.31 -5.80 7.85
CA GLU A 8 12.65 -6.75 6.95
C GLU A 8 11.14 -6.54 6.89
N ILE A 9 10.52 -6.09 8.00
CA ILE A 9 9.10 -5.73 8.03
C ILE A 9 8.86 -4.44 7.27
N LEU A 10 9.71 -3.42 7.48
CA LEU A 10 9.62 -2.15 6.77
C LEU A 10 9.79 -2.35 5.24
N ASP A 11 10.76 -3.15 4.82
CA ASP A 11 10.98 -3.49 3.40
C ASP A 11 9.78 -4.25 2.79
N LYS A 12 8.94 -4.91 3.61
CA LYS A 12 7.67 -5.52 3.17
C LYS A 12 6.51 -4.54 3.06
N ILE A 13 6.52 -3.44 3.83
CA ILE A 13 5.50 -2.38 3.74
C ILE A 13 5.71 -1.59 2.46
N LEU A 14 6.94 -1.12 2.24
CA LEU A 14 7.33 -0.45 1.01
C LEU A 14 8.73 -0.93 0.61
N PRO A 15 8.85 -1.69 -0.50
CA PRO A 15 10.14 -2.16 -0.97
C PRO A 15 11.12 -1.02 -1.21
N PRO A 16 12.41 -1.22 -0.90
CA PRO A 16 13.41 -0.19 -1.09
C PRO A 16 13.50 0.20 -2.56
N LYS A 17 13.53 1.52 -2.82
CA LYS A 17 13.76 2.03 -4.17
C LYS A 17 15.24 1.95 -4.48
N ILE A 18 15.57 1.32 -5.62
CA ILE A 18 16.94 1.13 -6.08
C ILE A 18 17.18 2.07 -7.26
N THR A 19 18.22 2.90 -7.18
CA THR A 19 18.62 3.80 -8.26
C THR A 19 20.10 3.65 -8.55
N LYS A 20 20.49 3.66 -9.84
CA LYS A 20 21.90 3.62 -10.26
C LYS A 20 22.54 5.00 -10.13
N ASP A 21 23.84 5.04 -9.82
CA ASP A 21 24.59 6.29 -9.88
C ASP A 21 24.70 6.77 -11.34
N PRO A 22 24.39 8.06 -11.62
CA PRO A 22 24.48 8.61 -12.97
C PRO A 22 25.90 8.56 -13.58
N ASN A 23 26.92 8.59 -12.73
CA ASN A 23 28.34 8.62 -13.13
C ASN A 23 29.01 7.24 -13.02
N ASN A 24 28.40 6.29 -12.29
CA ASN A 24 28.90 4.93 -12.15
C ASN A 24 27.75 3.89 -12.16
N PRO A 25 27.44 3.26 -13.32
CA PRO A 25 26.33 2.31 -13.45
C PRO A 25 26.41 1.06 -12.58
N ASP A 26 27.60 0.71 -12.07
CA ASP A 26 27.83 -0.43 -11.17
C ASP A 26 27.53 -0.08 -9.70
N LEU A 27 27.35 1.20 -9.38
CA LEU A 27 26.99 1.67 -8.04
C LEU A 27 25.46 1.83 -7.92
N LEU A 28 24.89 1.23 -6.87
CA LEU A 28 23.46 1.28 -6.56
C LEU A 28 23.21 2.01 -5.24
N TYR A 29 22.22 2.92 -5.25
CA TYR A 29 21.66 3.55 -4.07
C TYR A 29 20.37 2.84 -3.67
N TYR A 30 20.21 2.62 -2.37
CA TYR A 30 19.02 2.03 -1.78
C TYR A 30 18.34 3.06 -0.88
N GLN A 31 17.11 3.44 -1.24
CA GLN A 31 16.27 4.29 -0.41
C GLN A 31 15.28 3.39 0.34
N ARG A 32 15.45 3.31 1.66
CA ARG A 32 14.62 2.52 2.58
C ARG A 32 13.64 3.42 3.35
N ILE A 33 12.62 2.79 3.94
CA ILE A 33 11.73 3.47 4.87
C ILE A 33 12.50 3.88 6.13
N SER A 34 12.17 5.06 6.67
CA SER A 34 12.71 5.53 7.95
C SER A 34 12.25 4.67 9.13
N PRO A 35 13.17 4.12 9.95
CA PRO A 35 12.85 3.41 11.18
C PRO A 35 12.55 4.38 12.36
N THR A 36 12.58 5.69 12.12
CA THR A 36 12.37 6.69 13.19
C THR A 36 10.93 6.64 13.71
N PRO A 37 10.74 6.55 15.04
CA PRO A 37 9.41 6.62 15.65
C PRO A 37 8.70 7.95 15.34
N SER A 38 7.40 7.89 15.08
CA SER A 38 6.58 9.10 14.89
C SER A 38 6.21 9.76 16.21
N THR A 39 6.17 11.08 16.19
CA THR A 39 5.63 11.90 17.26
C THR A 39 4.12 12.14 17.07
N ARG A 40 3.46 12.68 18.10
CA ARG A 40 2.06 13.14 17.98
C ARG A 40 1.90 14.22 16.90
N LEU A 41 2.89 15.08 16.70
CA LEU A 41 2.84 16.12 15.68
C LEU A 41 2.89 15.50 14.27
N ASP A 42 3.69 14.47 14.06
CA ASP A 42 3.76 13.76 12.77
C ASP A 42 2.42 13.14 12.39
N VAL A 43 1.69 12.57 13.36
CA VAL A 43 0.35 12.01 13.15
C VAL A 43 -0.66 13.09 12.77
N ILE A 44 -0.61 14.26 13.42
CA ILE A 44 -1.47 15.40 13.08
C ILE A 44 -1.17 15.88 11.65
N ASN A 45 0.11 16.06 11.32
CA ASN A 45 0.53 16.48 9.99
C ASN A 45 0.12 15.47 8.90
N LEU A 46 0.17 14.17 9.20
CA LEU A 46 -0.28 13.12 8.28
C LEU A 46 -1.78 13.23 7.99
N GLN A 47 -2.60 13.46 9.02
CA GLN A 47 -4.03 13.67 8.86
C GLN A 47 -4.32 14.91 8.00
N GLU A 48 -3.69 16.04 8.31
CA GLU A 48 -3.87 17.28 7.56
C GLU A 48 -3.45 17.14 6.09
N GLN A 49 -2.34 16.44 5.81
CA GLN A 49 -1.90 16.15 4.44
C GLN A 49 -2.91 15.28 3.69
N LEU A 50 -3.45 14.25 4.34
CA LEU A 50 -4.47 13.39 3.74
C LEU A 50 -5.74 14.19 3.39
N ASP A 51 -6.24 14.99 4.33
CA ASP A 51 -7.43 15.82 4.12
C ASP A 51 -7.21 16.83 2.99
N MET A 52 -6.04 17.49 2.98
CA MET A 52 -5.64 18.40 1.92
C MET A 52 -5.61 17.69 0.56
N HIS A 53 -5.01 16.50 0.45
CA HIS A 53 -4.93 15.77 -0.81
C HIS A 53 -6.28 15.24 -1.29
N LEU A 54 -7.15 14.80 -0.38
CA LEU A 54 -8.51 14.40 -0.72
C LEU A 54 -9.29 15.57 -1.34
N GLN A 55 -9.17 16.76 -0.77
CA GLN A 55 -9.81 17.97 -1.30
C GLN A 55 -9.21 18.39 -2.65
N GLN A 56 -7.88 18.50 -2.73
CA GLN A 56 -7.17 18.93 -3.94
C GLN A 56 -7.46 18.01 -5.14
N ARG A 57 -7.57 16.71 -4.89
CA ARG A 57 -7.85 15.70 -5.92
C ARG A 57 -9.35 15.42 -6.10
N GLN A 58 -10.22 16.20 -5.43
CA GLN A 58 -11.69 16.10 -5.50
C GLN A 58 -12.20 14.67 -5.27
N ALA A 59 -11.66 14.01 -4.26
CA ALA A 59 -12.06 12.67 -3.88
C ALA A 59 -13.55 12.65 -3.47
N ARG A 60 -14.31 11.66 -3.94
CA ARG A 60 -15.72 11.51 -3.56
C ARG A 60 -15.82 11.05 -2.12
N GLU A 61 -16.69 11.70 -1.35
CA GLU A 61 -16.98 11.33 0.04
C GLU A 61 -17.76 10.03 0.16
N THR A 62 -18.58 9.71 -0.84
CA THR A 62 -19.43 8.52 -0.86
C THR A 62 -19.21 7.69 -2.13
N GLY A 63 -19.56 6.40 -2.04
CA GLY A 63 -19.37 5.45 -3.12
C GLY A 63 -17.89 5.12 -3.41
N ILE A 64 -17.69 4.39 -4.50
CA ILE A 64 -16.36 3.96 -4.95
C ILE A 64 -15.62 5.17 -5.53
N CYS A 65 -14.44 5.44 -4.99
CA CYS A 65 -13.57 6.53 -5.45
C CYS A 65 -12.11 6.03 -5.56
N PRO A 66 -11.52 5.99 -6.77
CA PRO A 66 -10.16 5.50 -6.96
C PRO A 66 -9.12 6.41 -6.28
N VAL A 67 -9.29 7.74 -6.35
CA VAL A 67 -8.43 8.72 -5.68
C VAL A 67 -8.41 8.50 -4.17
N ARG A 68 -9.59 8.37 -3.55
CA ARG A 68 -9.68 8.11 -2.11
C ARG A 68 -9.05 6.78 -1.73
N ARG A 69 -9.27 5.73 -2.53
CA ARG A 69 -8.65 4.41 -2.32
C ARG A 69 -7.13 4.51 -2.35
N GLU A 70 -6.57 5.21 -3.33
CA GLU A 70 -5.13 5.42 -3.48
C GLU A 70 -4.55 6.19 -2.28
N LEU A 71 -5.15 7.33 -1.92
CA LEU A 71 -4.68 8.15 -0.79
C LEU A 71 -4.78 7.42 0.55
N PHE A 72 -5.85 6.65 0.77
CA PHE A 72 -5.97 5.83 1.97
C PHE A 72 -4.98 4.67 1.99
N SER A 73 -4.70 4.02 0.86
CA SER A 73 -3.65 2.99 0.79
C SER A 73 -2.29 3.55 1.23
N GLN A 74 -1.89 4.72 0.72
CA GLN A 74 -0.65 5.39 1.15
C GLN A 74 -0.67 5.75 2.65
N CYS A 75 -1.80 6.25 3.16
CA CYS A 75 -1.94 6.54 4.59
C CYS A 75 -1.85 5.27 5.44
N PHE A 76 -2.45 4.16 5.00
CA PHE A 76 -2.37 2.88 5.69
C PHE A 76 -0.94 2.35 5.74
N ASP A 77 -0.15 2.49 4.68
CA ASP A 77 1.27 2.10 4.70
C ASP A 77 2.05 2.85 5.79
N GLU A 78 1.80 4.16 5.92
CA GLU A 78 2.42 4.98 6.97
C GLU A 78 1.92 4.59 8.37
N LEU A 79 0.63 4.29 8.54
CA LEU A 79 0.11 3.78 9.82
C LEU A 79 0.73 2.43 10.18
N ILE A 80 0.88 1.52 9.22
CA ILE A 80 1.52 0.22 9.43
C ILE A 80 2.98 0.42 9.81
N ARG A 81 3.71 1.35 9.16
CA ARG A 81 5.08 1.70 9.53
C ARG A 81 5.18 2.15 10.98
N GLN A 82 4.34 3.09 11.40
CA GLN A 82 4.31 3.59 12.77
C GLN A 82 4.00 2.48 13.79
N VAL A 83 3.03 1.63 13.45
CA VAL A 83 2.64 0.50 14.30
C VAL A 83 3.76 -0.54 14.39
N ALA A 84 4.43 -0.86 13.28
CA ALA A 84 5.54 -1.81 13.23
C ALA A 84 6.75 -1.33 14.05
N ILE A 85 7.06 -0.04 14.01
CA ILE A 85 8.14 0.55 14.82
C ILE A 85 7.83 0.44 16.32
N ASN A 86 6.57 0.60 16.71
CA ASN A 86 6.14 0.43 18.09
C ASN A 86 6.10 -1.06 18.51
N CYS A 87 5.52 -1.91 17.66
CA CYS A 87 5.44 -3.36 17.85
C CYS A 87 5.40 -4.05 16.49
N ALA A 88 6.50 -4.73 16.17
CA ALA A 88 6.76 -5.38 14.90
C ALA A 88 5.66 -6.38 14.51
N GLU A 89 5.22 -7.19 15.47
CA GLU A 89 4.22 -8.25 15.29
C GLU A 89 2.86 -7.67 14.93
N ARG A 90 2.48 -6.56 15.58
CA ARG A 90 1.23 -5.85 15.29
C ARG A 90 1.28 -5.20 13.91
N GLY A 91 2.42 -4.61 13.55
CA GLY A 91 2.64 -4.08 12.21
C GLY A 91 2.51 -5.16 11.14
N LEU A 92 3.15 -6.31 11.35
CA LEU A 92 3.08 -7.45 10.44
C LEU A 92 1.66 -8.01 10.31
N LEU A 93 0.89 -8.04 11.41
CA LEU A 93 -0.50 -8.47 11.38
C LEU A 93 -1.38 -7.51 10.56
N LEU A 94 -1.22 -6.19 10.73
CA LEU A 94 -1.93 -5.20 9.93
C LEU A 94 -1.55 -5.29 8.44
N LEU A 95 -0.26 -5.45 8.14
CA LEU A 95 0.24 -5.63 6.78
C LEU A 95 -0.41 -6.82 6.09
N ARG A 96 -0.52 -7.97 6.79
CA ARG A 96 -1.18 -9.17 6.26
C ARG A 96 -2.67 -8.94 6.01
N LEU A 97 -3.36 -8.23 6.89
CA LEU A 97 -4.78 -7.95 6.73
C LEU A 97 -5.03 -7.10 5.49
N VAL A 98 -4.25 -6.03 5.30
CA VAL A 98 -4.39 -5.14 4.12
C VAL A 98 -4.11 -5.90 2.82
N HIS A 99 -3.04 -6.69 2.76
CA HIS A 99 -2.74 -7.51 1.58
C HIS A 99 -3.84 -8.53 1.27
N VAL A 100 -4.37 -9.23 2.29
CA VAL A 100 -5.46 -10.21 2.08
C VAL A 100 -6.71 -9.54 1.49
N GLU A 101 -7.06 -8.33 1.97
CA GLU A 101 -8.19 -7.58 1.42
C GLU A 101 -7.91 -7.05 0.00
N GLU A 102 -6.67 -6.76 -0.36
CA GLU A 102 -6.27 -6.43 -1.74
C GLU A 102 -6.36 -7.63 -2.68
N ASP A 103 -5.72 -8.74 -2.31
CA ASP A 103 -5.73 -10.00 -3.06
C ASP A 103 -7.16 -10.48 -3.30
N LYS A 104 -8.02 -10.41 -2.27
CA LYS A 104 -9.43 -10.77 -2.38
C LYS A 104 -10.15 -9.90 -3.43
N ARG A 105 -9.96 -8.58 -3.39
CA ARG A 105 -10.59 -7.66 -4.35
C ARG A 105 -10.13 -7.91 -5.78
N ASP A 106 -8.85 -8.23 -5.96
CA ASP A 106 -8.29 -8.54 -7.27
C ASP A 106 -8.80 -9.88 -7.81
N LEU A 107 -8.93 -10.90 -6.96
CA LEU A 107 -9.56 -12.18 -7.31
C LEU A 107 -11.03 -12.00 -7.68
N GLU A 108 -11.80 -11.21 -6.91
CA GLU A 108 -13.20 -10.91 -7.22
C GLU A 108 -13.34 -10.20 -8.59
N ARG A 109 -12.40 -9.31 -8.91
CA ARG A 109 -12.33 -8.64 -10.22
C ARG A 109 -12.04 -9.64 -11.34
N GLN A 110 -11.03 -10.49 -11.19
CA GLN A 110 -10.68 -11.53 -12.18
C GLN A 110 -11.85 -12.51 -12.40
N LEU A 111 -12.55 -12.90 -11.33
CA LEU A 111 -13.73 -13.76 -11.43
C LEU A 111 -14.86 -13.09 -12.22
N LYS A 112 -15.06 -11.78 -12.05
CA LYS A 112 -16.08 -11.03 -12.78
C LYS A 112 -15.74 -10.90 -14.27
N GLU A 113 -14.47 -10.62 -14.58
CA GLU A 113 -13.98 -10.51 -15.96
C GLU A 113 -14.04 -11.87 -16.68
N THR A 114 -13.61 -12.94 -16.02
CA THR A 114 -13.69 -14.31 -16.59
C THR A 114 -15.13 -14.75 -16.86
N LYS A 115 -16.06 -14.50 -15.94
CA LYS A 115 -17.50 -14.77 -16.15
C LYS A 115 -18.05 -14.02 -17.36
N ALA A 116 -17.77 -12.72 -17.48
CA ALA A 116 -18.23 -11.93 -18.62
C ALA A 116 -17.68 -12.45 -19.97
N ASN A 117 -16.42 -12.90 -19.98
CA ASN A 117 -15.80 -13.49 -21.17
C ASN A 117 -16.42 -14.84 -21.56
N VAL A 118 -16.74 -15.69 -20.58
CA VAL A 118 -17.44 -16.97 -20.82
C VAL A 118 -18.81 -16.70 -21.43
N GLU A 119 -19.62 -15.83 -20.82
CA GLU A 119 -20.95 -15.45 -21.34
C GLU A 119 -20.88 -14.87 -22.76
N ALA A 120 -19.86 -14.05 -23.05
CA ALA A 120 -19.65 -13.50 -24.39
C ALA A 120 -19.23 -14.57 -25.41
N THR A 121 -18.54 -15.62 -24.97
CA THR A 121 -18.11 -16.74 -25.83
C THR A 121 -19.29 -17.66 -26.13
N GLU A 122 -20.11 -17.99 -25.12
CA GLU A 122 -21.33 -18.78 -25.29
C GLU A 122 -22.32 -18.12 -26.25
N LYS A 123 -22.47 -16.79 -26.18
CA LYS A 123 -23.31 -16.01 -27.12
C LYS A 123 -22.78 -15.98 -28.56
N LYS A 124 -21.51 -16.28 -28.80
CA LYS A 124 -20.93 -16.35 -30.16
C LYS A 124 -21.05 -17.75 -30.75
N LEU A 125 -21.26 -18.76 -29.92
CA LEU A 125 -21.40 -20.16 -30.32
C LEU A 125 -22.86 -20.55 -30.60
N ASN A 126 -23.82 -19.77 -30.10
CA ASN A 126 -25.26 -19.90 -30.35
C ASN A 126 -25.75 -18.82 -31.32
#